data_AF-A0A938B8F9-F1
#
_entry.id   AF-A0A938B8F9-F1
#
_cell.length_a   1.000
_cell.length_b   1.000
_cell.length_c   1.000
_cell.angle_alpha   90.00
_cell.angle_beta   90.00
_cell.angle_gamma   90.00
#
_symmetry.space_group_name_H-M   'P 1'
#
loop_
_entity.id
_entity.type
_entity.pdbx_description
1 polymer ?
#
loop_
_entity_poly.entity_id
_entity_poly.type
_entity_poly.pdbx_seq_one_letter_code
_entity_poly.pdbx_strand_id
1 'polypeptide(L)'
;MSAGVLSNSTTYYWRVRHQDSNNAWSNYSNETSFITIEPNKANFTFSPESPKEGEEMQFTDQSTPQTGIVSWSWDFGEGGTNAAQNPKYTYLQANNPSQTFSVALTVKWNDGNSDTKTKSVEIYDEDPVAKFHWEPLDPEVGQEITFFDASESYDGIISWNWTFGEGDSPVQAFEFQLSYDADVLEFKEAQLNSEMMALGPKLDKSKGKILYGGICLSDKQTDASGTIARLEFMPRQVGELQLDISYLKLVDSQWRLVPTEIEKQIPQRIMPQAPQASALLPNYPNPFNPETWIPYQLNKEADVNISIYNMKGQLVRQINLGYKPTGYYLDKSEAAHWDGKNNVGEKVASGLYFYQLQSGDFRAIRRMMLFK
;
A
#
# COMPACT_ATOMS: atom_id res chain seq x y z
N MET A 1 39.58 36.00 8.10
CA MET A 1 39.70 34.82 7.22
C MET A 1 38.43 34.01 7.41
N SER A 2 37.70 33.69 6.34
CA SER A 2 36.60 32.73 6.44
C SER A 2 37.19 31.36 6.78
N ALA A 3 36.66 30.73 7.83
CA ALA A 3 37.05 29.37 8.18
C ALA A 3 36.64 28.44 7.03
N GLY A 4 37.63 27.88 6.33
CA GLY A 4 37.39 26.76 5.42
C GLY A 4 37.14 25.49 6.23
N VAL A 5 36.22 24.64 5.75
CA VAL A 5 35.98 23.32 6.35
C VAL A 5 37.15 22.40 5.97
N LEU A 6 37.69 21.67 6.94
CA LEU A 6 38.78 20.71 6.71
C LEU A 6 38.23 19.41 6.08
N SER A 7 39.02 18.78 5.22
CA SER A 7 38.75 17.49 4.57
C SER A 7 39.32 16.35 5.40
N ASN A 8 38.69 15.17 5.39
CA ASN A 8 39.14 13.99 6.14
C ASN A 8 40.49 13.44 5.64
N SER A 9 41.22 12.77 6.52
CA SER A 9 42.50 12.09 6.23
C SER A 9 43.53 12.97 5.52
N THR A 10 43.48 14.28 5.77
CA THR A 10 44.29 15.28 5.09
C THR A 10 45.24 15.94 6.08
N THR A 11 46.52 16.04 5.73
CA THR A 11 47.51 16.79 6.52
C THR A 11 47.45 18.27 6.16
N TYR A 12 47.22 19.09 7.17
CA TYR A 12 47.21 20.55 7.05
C TYR A 12 48.46 21.12 7.70
N TYR A 13 49.06 22.09 7.02
CA TYR A 13 50.25 22.82 7.47
C TYR A 13 49.87 24.25 7.84
N TRP A 14 50.43 24.76 8.92
CA TRP A 14 50.09 26.07 9.48
C TRP A 14 51.32 26.84 9.96
N ARG A 15 51.30 28.16 9.74
CA ARG A 15 52.31 29.13 10.19
C ARG A 15 51.66 30.49 10.43
N VAL A 16 52.19 31.27 11.37
CA VAL A 16 51.64 32.59 11.73
C VAL A 16 52.70 33.68 11.57
N ARG A 17 52.27 34.89 11.21
CA ARG A 17 53.05 36.13 11.34
C ARG A 17 52.13 37.24 11.82
N HIS A 18 52.69 38.27 12.44
CA HIS A 18 51.93 39.40 12.98
C HIS A 18 52.35 40.71 12.30
N GLN A 19 51.42 41.65 12.22
CA GLN A 19 51.66 43.02 11.78
C GLN A 19 51.53 43.94 12.98
N ASP A 20 52.50 44.82 13.20
CA ASP A 20 52.42 45.81 14.27
C ASP A 20 51.56 47.02 13.88
N SER A 21 51.36 47.96 14.82
CA SER A 21 50.59 49.19 14.59
C SER A 21 51.24 50.15 13.57
N ASN A 22 52.49 49.90 13.18
CA ASN A 22 53.23 50.67 12.18
C ASN A 22 53.22 49.99 10.80
N ASN A 23 52.35 48.99 10.62
CA ASN A 23 52.21 48.18 9.40
C ASN A 23 53.43 47.29 9.07
N ALA A 24 54.38 47.10 9.99
CA ALA A 24 55.52 46.20 9.77
C ALA A 24 55.15 44.75 10.08
N TRP A 25 55.49 43.82 9.18
CA TRP A 25 55.26 42.39 9.36
C TRP A 25 56.48 41.70 9.97
N SER A 26 56.25 40.75 10.88
CA SER A 26 57.29 39.81 11.29
C SER A 26 57.52 38.69 10.26
N ASN A 27 58.63 37.97 10.42
CA ASN A 27 58.83 36.68 9.76
C ASN A 27 57.75 35.69 10.20
N TYR A 28 57.48 34.68 9.36
CA TYR A 28 56.61 33.57 9.76
C TYR A 28 57.23 32.76 10.89
N SER A 29 56.38 32.18 11.74
CA SER A 29 56.75 31.11 12.65
C SER A 29 57.27 29.90 11.89
N ASN A 30 57.89 28.96 12.60
CA ASN A 30 58.10 27.61 12.09
C ASN A 30 56.76 27.00 11.66
N GLU A 31 56.82 26.18 10.61
CA GLU A 31 55.66 25.42 10.13
C GLU A 31 55.40 24.25 11.09
N THR A 32 54.14 24.07 11.44
CA THR A 32 53.66 22.87 12.13
C THR A 32 52.59 22.20 11.26
N SER A 33 52.18 20.98 11.60
CA SER A 33 51.11 20.30 10.87
C SER A 33 50.26 19.43 11.78
N PHE A 34 49.09 19.05 11.28
CA PHE A 34 48.17 18.08 11.89
C PHE A 34 47.45 17.31 10.79
N ILE A 35 46.98 16.10 11.10
CA ILE A 35 46.14 15.30 10.20
C ILE A 35 44.71 15.26 10.74
N THR A 36 43.74 15.44 9.85
CA THR A 36 42.33 15.21 10.18
C THR A 36 42.02 13.71 10.16
N ILE A 37 41.24 13.26 11.13
CA ILE A 37 40.83 11.87 11.26
C ILE A 37 39.34 11.74 10.98
N GLU A 38 38.88 10.60 10.47
CA GLU A 38 37.44 10.39 10.29
C GLU A 38 36.77 10.30 11.67
N PRO A 39 35.60 10.92 11.85
CA PRO A 39 34.90 10.80 13.11
C PRO A 39 34.49 9.35 13.35
N ASN A 40 34.59 8.91 14.60
CA ASN A 40 34.00 7.66 15.07
C ASN A 40 32.52 7.63 14.67
N LYS A 41 32.09 6.53 14.03
CA LYS A 41 30.75 6.41 13.47
C LYS A 41 30.16 5.04 13.76
N ALA A 42 29.00 5.04 14.42
CA ALA A 42 28.22 3.85 14.66
C ALA A 42 27.57 3.39 13.35
N ASN A 43 27.59 2.09 13.08
CA ASN A 43 26.87 1.53 11.95
C ASN A 43 26.59 0.05 12.19
N PHE A 44 25.54 -0.48 11.55
CA PHE A 44 25.23 -1.89 11.63
C PHE A 44 24.43 -2.39 10.42
N THR A 45 24.33 -3.70 10.30
CA THR A 45 23.44 -4.43 9.38
C THR A 45 22.65 -5.48 10.16
N PHE A 46 21.59 -6.00 9.55
CA PHE A 46 20.81 -7.09 10.11
C PHE A 46 20.40 -8.06 9.00
N SER A 47 20.10 -9.30 9.38
CA SER A 47 19.62 -10.35 8.47
C SER A 47 18.60 -11.22 9.20
N PRO A 48 17.54 -11.70 8.53
CA PRO A 48 17.18 -11.41 7.13
C PRO A 48 16.68 -9.97 6.90
N GLU A 49 16.58 -9.54 5.65
CA GLU A 49 16.07 -8.19 5.29
C GLU A 49 14.55 -8.09 5.38
N SER A 50 13.84 -9.21 5.27
CA SER A 50 12.38 -9.33 5.38
C SER A 50 12.02 -10.40 6.42
N PRO A 51 12.34 -10.18 7.70
CA PRO A 51 12.06 -11.12 8.79
C PRO A 51 10.56 -11.25 9.06
N LYS A 52 10.18 -12.42 9.56
CA LYS A 52 8.84 -12.65 10.10
C LYS A 52 8.85 -12.70 11.62
N GLU A 53 7.70 -12.55 12.24
CA GLU A 53 7.61 -12.80 13.68
C GLU A 53 7.98 -14.24 14.02
N GLY A 54 8.60 -14.44 15.19
CA GLY A 54 9.23 -15.70 15.59
C GLY A 54 10.56 -16.02 14.90
N GLU A 55 10.94 -15.30 13.84
CA GLU A 55 12.21 -15.53 13.14
C GLU A 55 13.39 -14.89 13.89
N GLU A 56 14.47 -15.65 14.08
CA GLU A 56 15.68 -15.16 14.73
C GLU A 56 16.49 -14.26 13.78
N MET A 57 16.65 -13.00 14.16
CA MET A 57 17.44 -12.03 13.40
C MET A 57 18.87 -11.95 13.94
N GLN A 58 19.85 -11.82 13.04
CA GLN A 58 21.25 -11.55 13.36
C GLN A 58 21.58 -10.09 13.08
N PHE A 59 22.03 -9.36 14.10
CA PHE A 59 22.56 -8.01 13.96
C PHE A 59 24.09 -8.04 13.91
N THR A 60 24.68 -7.25 13.02
CA THR A 60 26.14 -7.22 12.80
C THR A 60 26.64 -5.79 12.86
N ASP A 61 27.54 -5.52 13.80
CA ASP A 61 28.25 -4.24 13.93
C ASP A 61 29.10 -3.96 12.67
N GLN A 62 29.03 -2.73 12.17
CA GLN A 62 29.79 -2.20 11.04
C GLN A 62 30.43 -0.85 11.39
N SER A 63 30.54 -0.56 12.69
CA SER A 63 31.10 0.70 13.18
C SER A 63 32.58 0.77 12.85
N THR A 64 33.02 1.90 12.30
CA THR A 64 34.41 2.11 11.91
C THR A 64 35.21 2.66 13.09
N PRO A 65 36.29 2.00 13.55
CA PRO A 65 37.06 2.50 14.68
C PRO A 65 38.28 3.30 14.22
N GLN A 66 38.59 4.38 14.94
CA GLN A 66 39.94 4.96 14.93
C GLN A 66 40.64 4.86 16.30
N THR A 67 39.91 4.73 17.41
CA THR A 67 40.49 4.61 18.76
C THR A 67 40.20 3.27 19.48
N GLY A 68 39.47 2.35 18.86
CA GLY A 68 39.01 1.10 19.47
C GLY A 68 37.68 1.26 20.21
N ILE A 69 36.77 0.30 20.03
CA ILE A 69 35.42 0.28 20.63
C ILE A 69 35.49 -0.37 22.01
N VAL A 70 34.82 0.23 22.99
CA VAL A 70 34.77 -0.20 24.40
C VAL A 70 33.49 -0.96 24.71
N SER A 71 32.35 -0.54 24.14
CA SER A 71 31.05 -1.16 24.42
C SER A 71 30.05 -0.92 23.30
N TRP A 72 29.13 -1.87 23.17
CA TRP A 72 27.93 -1.79 22.34
C TRP A 72 26.70 -1.75 23.24
N SER A 73 25.68 -0.99 22.84
CA SER A 73 24.37 -0.96 23.47
C SER A 73 23.31 -0.93 22.39
N TRP A 74 22.58 -2.03 22.27
CA TRP A 74 21.46 -2.21 21.36
C TRP A 74 20.15 -1.92 22.08
N ASP A 75 19.28 -1.20 21.39
CA ASP A 75 17.86 -1.02 21.72
C ASP A 75 17.05 -1.48 20.50
N PHE A 76 16.27 -2.53 20.66
CA PHE A 76 15.46 -3.14 19.60
C PHE A 76 14.05 -2.53 19.52
N GLY A 77 13.74 -1.54 20.36
CA GLY A 77 12.38 -1.06 20.58
C GLY A 77 11.62 -1.93 21.59
N GLU A 78 10.55 -1.37 22.15
CA GLU A 78 9.63 -2.04 23.08
C GLU A 78 10.27 -2.72 24.31
N GLY A 79 11.46 -2.26 24.71
CA GLY A 79 12.15 -2.70 25.92
C GLY A 79 13.22 -3.79 25.70
N GLY A 80 13.40 -4.28 24.47
CA GLY A 80 14.48 -5.21 24.14
C GLY A 80 15.84 -4.51 24.10
N THR A 81 16.81 -4.93 24.92
CA THR A 81 18.18 -4.39 24.90
C THR A 81 19.24 -5.49 24.90
N ASN A 82 20.44 -5.18 24.37
CA ASN A 82 21.56 -6.13 24.38
C ASN A 82 22.91 -5.39 24.37
N ALA A 83 23.95 -5.98 24.95
CA ALA A 83 25.30 -5.40 25.03
C ALA A 83 26.36 -6.17 24.20
N ALA A 84 25.98 -7.28 23.56
CA ALA A 84 26.88 -8.01 22.67
C ALA A 84 27.20 -7.20 21.41
N GLN A 85 28.38 -7.40 20.82
CA GLN A 85 28.75 -6.75 19.56
C GLN A 85 27.82 -7.14 18.41
N ASN A 86 27.54 -8.44 18.27
CA ASN A 86 26.71 -9.00 17.20
C ASN A 86 25.57 -9.84 17.79
N PRO A 87 24.55 -9.21 18.40
CA PRO A 87 23.49 -9.92 19.08
C PRO A 87 22.53 -10.58 18.09
N LYS A 88 21.80 -11.56 18.62
CA LYS A 88 20.58 -12.08 17.99
C LYS A 88 19.36 -11.55 18.73
N TYR A 89 18.27 -11.36 18.01
CA TYR A 89 16.99 -10.91 18.58
C TYR A 89 15.81 -11.43 17.76
N THR A 90 14.70 -11.75 18.42
CA THR A 90 13.48 -12.27 17.80
C THR A 90 12.31 -11.40 18.24
N TYR A 91 11.55 -10.90 17.27
CA TYR A 91 10.27 -10.24 17.52
C TYR A 91 9.17 -11.29 17.55
N LEU A 92 8.36 -11.32 18.61
CA LEU A 92 7.31 -12.33 18.80
C LEU A 92 5.92 -11.85 18.42
N GLN A 93 5.77 -10.59 18.03
CA GLN A 93 4.47 -10.01 17.67
C GLN A 93 4.69 -8.97 16.55
N ALA A 94 3.80 -9.00 15.57
CA ALA A 94 3.61 -7.94 14.58
C ALA A 94 2.11 -7.68 14.36
N ASN A 95 1.76 -6.50 13.84
CA ASN A 95 0.40 -6.24 13.37
C ASN A 95 0.22 -6.79 11.97
N ASN A 96 -1.00 -7.16 11.58
CA ASN A 96 -1.30 -7.53 10.19
C ASN A 96 -1.31 -6.30 9.25
N PRO A 97 -0.58 -6.30 8.12
CA PRO A 97 0.28 -7.39 7.62
C PRO A 97 1.75 -7.28 8.08
N SER A 98 2.13 -6.16 8.70
CA SER A 98 3.47 -5.96 9.28
C SER A 98 3.49 -4.86 10.36
N GLN A 99 4.56 -4.85 11.16
CA GLN A 99 4.89 -3.78 12.12
C GLN A 99 6.34 -3.32 11.98
N THR A 100 6.57 -2.01 12.05
CA THR A 100 7.92 -1.43 11.99
C THR A 100 8.47 -1.09 13.37
N PHE A 101 9.67 -1.57 13.68
CA PHE A 101 10.43 -1.27 14.89
C PHE A 101 11.65 -0.40 14.58
N SER A 102 12.01 0.49 15.51
CA SER A 102 13.20 1.34 15.41
C SER A 102 14.35 0.73 16.22
N VAL A 103 15.36 0.17 15.55
CA VAL A 103 16.54 -0.42 16.19
C VAL A 103 17.67 0.60 16.26
N ALA A 104 18.24 0.79 17.44
CA ALA A 104 19.36 1.68 17.68
C ALA A 104 20.59 0.93 18.21
N LEU A 105 21.75 1.18 17.62
CA LEU A 105 23.06 0.78 18.11
C LEU A 105 23.81 2.00 18.61
N THR A 106 24.12 2.04 19.90
CA THR A 106 25.02 3.02 20.52
C THR A 106 26.38 2.39 20.77
N VAL A 107 27.43 3.01 20.25
CA VAL A 107 28.82 2.55 20.40
C VAL A 107 29.60 3.58 21.20
N LYS A 108 30.45 3.11 22.12
CA LYS A 108 31.38 3.96 22.89
C LYS A 108 32.82 3.59 22.56
N TRP A 109 33.65 4.60 22.34
CA TRP A 109 35.07 4.42 22.00
C TRP A 109 35.99 4.73 23.20
N ASN A 110 37.27 4.36 23.06
CA ASN A 110 38.30 4.54 24.09
C ASN A 110 38.56 6.01 24.47
N ASP A 111 38.24 6.96 23.57
CA ASP A 111 38.34 8.40 23.83
C ASP A 111 37.17 8.94 24.68
N GLY A 112 36.22 8.08 25.04
CA GLY A 112 35.04 8.42 25.81
C GLY A 112 33.86 8.91 24.96
N ASN A 113 34.05 9.15 23.66
CA ASN A 113 32.97 9.57 22.77
C ASN A 113 32.02 8.41 22.48
N SER A 114 30.78 8.75 22.15
CA SER A 114 29.75 7.81 21.70
C SER A 114 28.99 8.34 20.50
N ASP A 115 28.49 7.42 19.69
CA ASP A 115 27.65 7.68 18.53
C ASP A 115 26.54 6.62 18.48
N THR A 116 25.39 7.02 17.91
CA THR A 116 24.21 6.17 17.83
C THR A 116 23.72 6.11 16.39
N LYS A 117 23.57 4.89 15.88
CA LYS A 117 22.93 4.63 14.60
C LYS A 117 21.56 4.02 14.79
N THR A 118 20.56 4.54 14.09
CA THR A 118 19.20 3.98 14.06
C THR A 118 18.86 3.46 12.66
N LYS A 119 18.16 2.32 12.59
CA LYS A 119 17.53 1.77 11.38
C LYS A 119 16.13 1.24 11.72
N SER A 120 15.22 1.33 10.75
CA SER A 120 13.91 0.69 10.84
C SER A 120 13.99 -0.76 10.40
N VAL A 121 13.27 -1.64 11.10
CA VAL A 121 13.08 -3.05 10.77
C VAL A 121 11.58 -3.30 10.66
N GLU A 122 11.13 -3.83 9.53
CA GLU A 122 9.72 -4.19 9.29
C GLU A 122 9.58 -5.70 9.48
N ILE A 123 8.75 -6.12 10.44
CA ILE A 123 8.45 -7.52 10.78
C ILE A 123 7.10 -7.86 10.18
N TYR A 124 7.04 -8.95 9.40
CA TYR A 124 5.80 -9.44 8.82
C TYR A 124 5.10 -10.42 9.76
N ASP A 125 3.77 -10.30 9.78
CA ASP A 125 2.83 -11.17 10.50
C ASP A 125 2.87 -12.60 9.94
N GLU A 126 2.73 -13.63 10.80
CA GLU A 126 2.59 -15.02 10.38
C GLU A 126 1.19 -15.56 10.69
N ASP A 127 0.57 -16.17 9.68
CA ASP A 127 -0.77 -16.74 9.84
C ASP A 127 -0.79 -17.82 10.94
N PRO A 128 -1.87 -17.92 11.75
CA PRO A 128 -2.02 -18.96 12.76
C PRO A 128 -2.08 -20.35 12.12
N VAL A 129 -1.52 -21.35 12.81
CA VAL A 129 -1.56 -22.75 12.36
C VAL A 129 -2.60 -23.51 13.15
N ALA A 130 -3.73 -23.81 12.50
CA ALA A 130 -4.81 -24.59 13.10
C ALA A 130 -4.38 -26.05 13.34
N LYS A 131 -4.50 -26.53 14.58
CA LYS A 131 -4.23 -27.91 14.96
C LYS A 131 -5.16 -28.32 16.10
N PHE A 132 -5.51 -29.60 16.18
CA PHE A 132 -6.25 -30.15 17.31
C PHE A 132 -5.90 -31.61 17.53
N HIS A 133 -6.28 -32.14 18.69
CA HIS A 133 -6.29 -33.57 18.95
C HIS A 133 -7.57 -33.97 19.69
N TRP A 134 -7.81 -35.27 19.85
CA TRP A 134 -8.98 -35.79 20.55
C TRP A 134 -8.60 -36.91 21.51
N GLU A 135 -9.45 -37.13 22.52
CA GLU A 135 -9.34 -38.25 23.44
C GLU A 135 -10.69 -38.92 23.69
N PRO A 136 -10.75 -40.27 23.79
CA PRO A 136 -9.64 -41.21 23.59
C PRO A 136 -9.24 -41.35 22.11
N LEU A 137 -8.00 -41.78 21.86
CA LEU A 137 -7.48 -41.96 20.49
C LEU A 137 -8.29 -43.00 19.68
N ASP A 138 -8.74 -44.05 20.36
CA ASP A 138 -9.53 -45.17 19.82
C ASP A 138 -10.90 -45.24 20.51
N PRO A 139 -11.87 -44.39 20.13
CA PRO A 139 -13.19 -44.36 20.79
C PRO A 139 -14.07 -45.56 20.39
N GLU A 140 -14.72 -46.18 21.36
CA GLU A 140 -15.71 -47.23 21.13
C GLU A 140 -17.09 -46.64 20.77
N VAL A 141 -17.95 -47.45 20.14
CA VAL A 141 -19.31 -47.03 19.79
C VAL A 141 -20.08 -46.60 21.04
N GLY A 142 -20.57 -45.35 21.02
CA GLY A 142 -21.31 -44.76 22.15
C GLY A 142 -20.42 -44.11 23.22
N GLN A 143 -19.10 -44.08 23.02
CA GLN A 143 -18.17 -43.38 23.89
C GLN A 143 -18.16 -41.87 23.59
N GLU A 144 -18.08 -41.06 24.65
CA GLU A 144 -17.88 -39.62 24.54
C GLU A 144 -16.45 -39.30 24.10
N ILE A 145 -16.29 -38.40 23.13
CA ILE A 145 -15.00 -37.93 22.63
C ILE A 145 -14.83 -36.47 23.05
N THR A 146 -13.66 -36.13 23.57
CA THR A 146 -13.27 -34.73 23.86
C THR A 146 -12.26 -34.24 22.83
N PHE A 147 -12.45 -33.03 22.33
CA PHE A 147 -11.51 -32.36 21.43
C PHE A 147 -10.71 -31.30 22.19
N PHE A 148 -9.44 -31.18 21.85
CA PHE A 148 -8.51 -30.22 22.42
C PHE A 148 -7.88 -29.40 21.31
N ASP A 149 -7.89 -28.08 21.48
CA ASP A 149 -7.15 -27.17 20.62
C ASP A 149 -5.65 -27.36 20.83
N ALA A 150 -4.90 -27.43 19.72
CA ALA A 150 -3.45 -27.49 19.68
C ALA A 150 -2.87 -26.45 18.72
N SER A 151 -3.69 -25.48 18.31
CA SER A 151 -3.34 -24.46 17.32
C SER A 151 -2.23 -23.55 17.85
N GLU A 152 -1.43 -23.02 16.92
CA GLU A 152 -0.27 -22.16 17.21
C GLU A 152 -0.45 -20.77 16.59
N SER A 153 -0.08 -19.72 17.33
CA SER A 153 -0.10 -18.31 16.91
C SER A 153 0.82 -17.50 17.82
N TYR A 154 1.42 -16.44 17.27
CA TYR A 154 2.35 -15.53 17.97
C TYR A 154 1.62 -14.38 18.69
N ASP A 155 0.49 -13.95 18.13
CA ASP A 155 -0.33 -12.83 18.58
C ASP A 155 -1.62 -13.25 19.34
N GLY A 156 -1.92 -14.54 19.34
CA GLY A 156 -3.00 -15.18 20.10
C GLY A 156 -4.22 -15.52 19.26
N ILE A 157 -4.89 -16.62 19.63
CA ILE A 157 -6.10 -17.10 18.94
C ILE A 157 -7.33 -16.51 19.63
N ILE A 158 -8.18 -15.82 18.86
CA ILE A 158 -9.37 -15.12 19.38
C ILE A 158 -10.71 -15.80 19.03
N SER A 159 -10.71 -16.72 18.07
CA SER A 159 -11.88 -17.45 17.63
C SER A 159 -11.53 -18.84 17.11
N TRP A 160 -12.46 -19.78 17.22
CA TRP A 160 -12.38 -21.12 16.65
C TRP A 160 -13.65 -21.38 15.85
N ASN A 161 -13.51 -22.02 14.69
CA ASN A 161 -14.64 -22.50 13.90
C ASN A 161 -14.51 -24.01 13.72
N TRP A 162 -15.42 -24.77 14.33
CA TRP A 162 -15.39 -26.24 14.32
C TRP A 162 -16.50 -26.78 13.42
N THR A 163 -16.14 -27.70 12.54
CA THR A 163 -17.09 -28.50 11.76
C THR A 163 -17.10 -29.94 12.25
N PHE A 164 -18.30 -30.52 12.40
CA PHE A 164 -18.49 -31.90 12.84
C PHE A 164 -19.40 -32.62 11.85
N GLY A 165 -19.03 -33.84 11.42
CA GLY A 165 -19.84 -34.68 10.54
C GLY A 165 -19.01 -35.56 9.61
N GLU A 166 -19.67 -36.45 8.88
CA GLU A 166 -19.05 -37.09 7.71
C GLU A 166 -18.73 -35.98 6.70
N GLY A 167 -17.45 -35.88 6.33
CA GLY A 167 -16.80 -34.71 5.74
C GLY A 167 -17.69 -33.83 4.87
N ASP A 168 -17.58 -32.51 5.07
CA ASP A 168 -18.03 -31.43 4.19
C ASP A 168 -19.15 -31.84 3.24
N SER A 169 -20.40 -31.78 3.74
CA SER A 169 -21.56 -32.08 2.89
C SER A 169 -21.47 -31.28 1.59
N PRO A 170 -21.36 -31.95 0.43
CA PRO A 170 -21.09 -31.29 -0.82
C PRO A 170 -22.21 -30.31 -1.16
N VAL A 171 -21.84 -29.08 -1.54
CA VAL A 171 -22.81 -28.03 -1.88
C VAL A 171 -23.40 -28.35 -3.26
N GLN A 172 -24.66 -28.80 -3.27
CA GLN A 172 -25.41 -29.09 -4.49
C GLN A 172 -25.93 -27.83 -5.16
N ALA A 173 -26.34 -26.83 -4.37
CA ALA A 173 -26.80 -25.55 -4.89
C ALA A 173 -26.55 -24.42 -3.87
N PHE A 174 -26.42 -23.20 -4.39
CA PHE A 174 -26.33 -22.01 -3.56
C PHE A 174 -27.07 -20.83 -4.18
N GLU A 175 -27.44 -19.89 -3.32
CA GLU A 175 -27.93 -18.57 -3.69
C GLU A 175 -27.45 -17.55 -2.65
N PHE A 176 -26.94 -16.40 -3.08
CA PHE A 176 -26.59 -15.30 -2.19
C PHE A 176 -27.00 -13.94 -2.76
N GLN A 177 -27.25 -12.98 -1.86
CA GLN A 177 -27.41 -11.57 -2.19
C GLN A 177 -26.31 -10.74 -1.56
N LEU A 178 -25.45 -10.20 -2.41
CA LEU A 178 -24.36 -9.32 -2.06
C LEU A 178 -24.74 -7.85 -2.34
N SER A 179 -24.43 -6.97 -1.41
CA SER A 179 -24.45 -5.52 -1.59
C SER A 179 -23.02 -4.98 -1.57
N TYR A 180 -22.74 -3.99 -2.41
CA TYR A 180 -21.45 -3.30 -2.50
C TYR A 180 -21.67 -1.80 -2.76
N ASP A 181 -20.67 -0.98 -2.44
CA ASP A 181 -20.70 0.44 -2.79
C ASP A 181 -20.42 0.62 -4.30
N ALA A 182 -21.45 0.99 -5.06
CA ALA A 182 -21.38 1.16 -6.51
C ALA A 182 -20.62 2.43 -6.95
N ASP A 183 -20.40 3.37 -6.04
CA ASP A 183 -19.57 4.54 -6.30
C ASP A 183 -18.08 4.14 -6.19
N VAL A 184 -17.74 3.23 -5.27
CA VAL A 184 -16.36 2.73 -5.05
C VAL A 184 -15.98 1.58 -5.98
N LEU A 185 -16.90 0.67 -6.30
CA LEU A 185 -16.62 -0.56 -7.05
C LEU A 185 -17.52 -0.72 -8.27
N GLU A 186 -16.99 -1.38 -9.30
CA GLU A 186 -17.75 -1.87 -10.45
C GLU A 186 -17.62 -3.39 -10.53
N PHE A 187 -18.74 -4.10 -10.36
CA PHE A 187 -18.80 -5.53 -10.66
C PHE A 187 -18.54 -5.80 -12.14
N LYS A 188 -17.60 -6.71 -12.44
CA LYS A 188 -17.26 -7.13 -13.79
C LYS A 188 -17.89 -8.46 -14.14
N GLU A 189 -17.55 -9.49 -13.38
CA GLU A 189 -18.03 -10.83 -13.67
C GLU A 189 -18.02 -11.73 -12.44
N ALA A 190 -18.72 -12.84 -12.56
CA ALA A 190 -18.70 -13.93 -11.60
C ALA A 190 -18.30 -15.21 -12.34
N GLN A 191 -17.28 -15.87 -11.83
CA GLN A 191 -16.81 -17.16 -12.33
C GLN A 191 -17.17 -18.24 -11.31
N LEU A 192 -17.92 -19.24 -11.74
CA LEU A 192 -18.16 -20.42 -10.91
C LEU A 192 -17.01 -21.41 -11.03
N ASN A 193 -16.92 -22.29 -10.04
CA ASN A 193 -16.16 -23.52 -10.22
C ASN A 193 -16.67 -24.28 -11.47
N SER A 194 -15.80 -25.11 -12.06
CA SER A 194 -16.07 -25.79 -13.33
C SER A 194 -17.21 -26.83 -13.26
N GLU A 195 -17.65 -27.19 -12.07
CA GLU A 195 -18.67 -28.21 -11.83
C GLU A 195 -20.08 -27.61 -11.65
N MET A 196 -20.16 -26.28 -11.53
CA MET A 196 -21.43 -25.57 -11.31
C MET A 196 -21.95 -24.86 -12.55
N MET A 197 -23.26 -24.99 -12.74
CA MET A 197 -24.01 -24.21 -13.71
C MET A 197 -24.56 -22.94 -13.07
N ALA A 198 -24.27 -21.79 -13.68
CA ALA A 198 -24.73 -20.50 -13.18
C ALA A 198 -26.23 -20.29 -13.40
N LEU A 199 -26.93 -19.97 -12.32
CA LEU A 199 -28.23 -19.34 -12.35
C LEU A 199 -27.96 -17.84 -12.32
N GLY A 200 -27.64 -17.30 -13.51
CA GLY A 200 -26.91 -16.05 -13.75
C GLY A 200 -27.27 -14.85 -12.87
N PRO A 201 -26.35 -13.88 -12.71
CA PRO A 201 -26.51 -12.82 -11.72
C PRO A 201 -27.66 -11.90 -12.12
N LYS A 202 -28.60 -11.69 -11.21
CA LYS A 202 -29.54 -10.57 -11.30
C LYS A 202 -28.86 -9.35 -10.69
N LEU A 203 -28.41 -8.46 -11.57
CA LEU A 203 -27.70 -7.24 -11.24
C LEU A 203 -28.66 -6.07 -11.09
N ASP A 204 -28.68 -5.43 -9.93
CA ASP A 204 -29.17 -4.06 -9.78
C ASP A 204 -27.96 -3.14 -9.62
N LYS A 205 -27.32 -2.82 -10.76
CA LYS A 205 -26.12 -1.98 -10.81
C LYS A 205 -26.33 -0.60 -10.19
N SER A 206 -27.56 -0.09 -10.19
CA SER A 206 -27.90 1.23 -9.63
C SER A 206 -27.89 1.26 -8.10
N LYS A 207 -27.99 0.09 -7.46
CA LYS A 207 -28.01 -0.06 -6.00
C LYS A 207 -26.84 -0.87 -5.45
N GLY A 208 -25.87 -1.21 -6.31
CA GLY A 208 -24.75 -2.07 -5.93
C GLY A 208 -25.19 -3.43 -5.40
N LYS A 209 -26.18 -4.08 -6.02
CA LYS A 209 -26.69 -5.39 -5.57
C LYS A 209 -26.51 -6.48 -6.61
N ILE A 210 -26.06 -7.64 -6.14
CA ILE A 210 -25.89 -8.86 -6.92
C ILE A 210 -26.67 -9.96 -6.22
N LEU A 211 -27.68 -10.51 -6.90
CA LEU A 211 -28.24 -11.81 -6.54
C LEU A 211 -27.61 -12.84 -7.48
N TYR A 212 -26.93 -13.84 -6.92
CA TYR A 212 -26.24 -14.85 -7.71
C TYR A 212 -26.44 -16.23 -7.11
N GLY A 213 -26.53 -17.24 -7.97
CA GLY A 213 -26.68 -18.61 -7.56
C GLY A 213 -26.11 -19.57 -8.58
N GLY A 214 -25.93 -20.80 -8.14
CA GLY A 214 -25.42 -21.87 -8.97
C GLY A 214 -25.92 -23.22 -8.48
N ILE A 215 -25.94 -24.17 -9.39
CA ILE A 215 -26.33 -25.54 -9.12
C ILE A 215 -25.27 -26.47 -9.72
N CYS A 216 -24.77 -27.39 -8.90
CA CYS A 216 -23.98 -28.51 -9.37
C CYS A 216 -24.93 -29.55 -9.98
N LEU A 217 -24.63 -30.02 -11.20
CA LEU A 217 -25.41 -31.07 -11.87
C LEU A 217 -24.60 -32.36 -12.04
N SER A 218 -23.35 -32.38 -11.57
CA SER A 218 -22.45 -33.54 -11.64
C SER A 218 -22.40 -34.30 -10.32
N ASP A 219 -22.12 -35.60 -10.42
CA ASP A 219 -21.80 -36.47 -9.28
C ASP A 219 -20.42 -36.15 -8.68
N LYS A 220 -19.58 -35.41 -9.43
CA LYS A 220 -18.40 -34.75 -8.90
C LYS A 220 -18.88 -33.47 -8.22
N GLN A 221 -18.77 -33.47 -6.91
CA GLN A 221 -19.23 -32.39 -6.08
C GLN A 221 -18.02 -31.66 -5.53
N THR A 222 -18.09 -30.32 -5.52
CA THR A 222 -17.06 -29.50 -4.90
C THR A 222 -17.16 -29.60 -3.39
N ASP A 223 -16.03 -29.89 -2.74
CA ASP A 223 -15.92 -29.84 -1.29
C ASP A 223 -16.37 -28.47 -0.76
N ALA A 224 -17.03 -28.45 0.40
CA ALA A 224 -17.55 -27.23 1.00
C ALA A 224 -16.41 -26.29 1.50
N SER A 225 -15.17 -26.80 1.53
CA SER A 225 -13.95 -26.04 1.81
C SER A 225 -13.45 -25.19 0.63
N GLY A 226 -13.99 -25.39 -0.57
CA GLY A 226 -13.51 -24.80 -1.80
C GLY A 226 -14.17 -23.47 -2.19
N THR A 227 -13.57 -22.78 -3.16
CA THR A 227 -14.19 -21.60 -3.78
C THR A 227 -15.37 -22.01 -4.67
N ILE A 228 -16.59 -21.64 -4.27
CA ILE A 228 -17.83 -21.88 -5.05
C ILE A 228 -17.97 -20.89 -6.21
N ALA A 229 -17.68 -19.62 -5.95
CA ALA A 229 -17.74 -18.53 -6.92
C ALA A 229 -16.65 -17.50 -6.65
N ARG A 230 -16.01 -17.01 -7.71
CA ARG A 230 -15.13 -15.83 -7.67
C ARG A 230 -15.88 -14.65 -8.26
N LEU A 231 -15.91 -13.54 -7.54
CA LEU A 231 -16.51 -12.29 -8.00
C LEU A 231 -15.41 -11.28 -8.28
N GLU A 232 -15.41 -10.73 -9.49
CA GLU A 232 -14.43 -9.74 -9.89
C GLU A 232 -15.04 -8.33 -9.83
N PHE A 233 -14.34 -7.44 -9.13
CA PHE A 233 -14.67 -6.02 -9.02
C PHE A 233 -13.50 -5.18 -9.50
N MET A 234 -13.81 -4.06 -10.17
CA MET A 234 -12.82 -3.01 -10.45
C MET A 234 -13.07 -1.80 -9.55
N PRO A 235 -12.04 -1.23 -8.91
CA PRO A 235 -12.20 0.02 -8.16
C PRO A 235 -12.46 1.20 -9.10
N ARG A 236 -13.39 2.07 -8.72
CA ARG A 236 -13.71 3.34 -9.41
C ARG A 236 -13.03 4.54 -8.76
N GLN A 237 -12.95 4.54 -7.43
CA GLN A 237 -12.37 5.63 -6.63
C GLN A 237 -11.72 5.04 -5.37
N VAL A 238 -10.98 5.88 -4.64
CA VAL A 238 -10.44 5.50 -3.33
C VAL A 238 -11.61 5.31 -2.36
N GLY A 239 -11.63 4.18 -1.66
CA GLY A 239 -12.67 3.89 -0.70
C GLY A 239 -12.37 2.65 0.14
N GLU A 240 -13.27 2.30 1.04
CA GLU A 240 -13.21 1.04 1.78
C GLU A 240 -13.92 -0.05 0.99
N LEU A 241 -13.36 -1.26 0.99
CA LEU A 241 -14.04 -2.45 0.50
C LEU A 241 -15.21 -2.75 1.44
N GLN A 242 -16.41 -2.34 1.03
CA GLN A 242 -17.65 -2.69 1.72
C GLN A 242 -18.43 -3.70 0.88
N LEU A 243 -18.34 -4.95 1.30
CA LEU A 243 -19.11 -6.08 0.76
C LEU A 243 -19.98 -6.64 1.87
N ASP A 244 -21.30 -6.66 1.67
CA ASP A 244 -22.24 -7.19 2.64
C ASP A 244 -23.09 -8.29 2.00
N ILE A 245 -22.91 -9.52 2.48
CA ILE A 245 -23.78 -10.63 2.12
C ILE A 245 -24.98 -10.59 3.07
N SER A 246 -26.07 -10.01 2.58
CA SER A 246 -27.33 -9.89 3.31
C SER A 246 -28.13 -11.20 3.40
N TYR A 247 -27.78 -12.18 2.58
CA TYR A 247 -28.49 -13.44 2.41
C TYR A 247 -27.56 -14.47 1.77
N LEU A 248 -27.51 -15.67 2.34
CA LEU A 248 -26.82 -16.84 1.80
C LEU A 248 -27.69 -18.07 2.10
N LYS A 249 -27.88 -18.93 1.10
CA LYS A 249 -28.42 -20.27 1.26
C LYS A 249 -27.50 -21.25 0.55
N LEU A 250 -27.17 -22.32 1.26
CA LEU A 250 -26.50 -23.50 0.74
C LEU A 250 -27.42 -24.71 0.88
N VAL A 251 -27.37 -25.60 -0.08
CA VAL A 251 -28.17 -26.83 -0.13
C VAL A 251 -27.24 -28.01 -0.37
N ASP A 252 -27.39 -29.07 0.41
CA ASP A 252 -26.61 -30.31 0.29
C ASP A 252 -27.11 -31.19 -0.86
N SER A 253 -26.40 -32.29 -1.12
CA SER A 253 -26.76 -33.29 -2.14
C SER A 253 -28.13 -33.96 -1.93
N GLN A 254 -28.67 -33.89 -0.72
CA GLN A 254 -29.99 -34.41 -0.34
C GLN A 254 -31.08 -33.33 -0.37
N TRP A 255 -30.78 -32.15 -0.93
CA TRP A 255 -31.69 -31.00 -1.03
C TRP A 255 -32.09 -30.39 0.32
N ARG A 256 -31.28 -30.59 1.35
CA ARG A 256 -31.48 -29.99 2.67
C ARG A 256 -30.68 -28.71 2.80
N LEU A 257 -31.22 -27.74 3.53
CA LEU A 257 -30.51 -26.50 3.84
C LEU A 257 -29.30 -26.82 4.72
N VAL A 258 -28.13 -26.37 4.30
CA VAL A 258 -26.92 -26.40 5.11
C VAL A 258 -26.94 -25.17 6.00
N PRO A 259 -26.74 -25.30 7.33
CA PRO A 259 -26.55 -24.15 8.21
C PRO A 259 -25.34 -23.33 7.75
N THR A 260 -25.50 -22.01 7.64
CA THR A 260 -24.44 -21.11 7.16
C THR A 260 -24.20 -19.99 8.15
N GLU A 261 -22.94 -19.73 8.46
CA GLU A 261 -22.49 -18.49 9.10
C GLU A 261 -21.73 -17.64 8.08
N ILE A 262 -21.94 -16.32 8.13
CA ILE A 262 -21.24 -15.37 7.25
C ILE A 262 -20.17 -14.69 8.09
N GLU A 263 -18.91 -15.03 7.83
CA GLU A 263 -17.78 -14.33 8.40
C GLU A 263 -17.52 -13.04 7.59
N LYS A 264 -17.57 -11.89 8.28
CA LYS A 264 -17.29 -10.60 7.66
C LYS A 264 -15.80 -10.33 7.70
N GLN A 265 -15.17 -10.16 6.53
CA GLN A 265 -13.78 -9.73 6.48
C GLN A 265 -13.64 -8.27 6.92
N ILE A 266 -12.47 -7.95 7.49
CA ILE A 266 -12.10 -6.60 7.92
C ILE A 266 -12.10 -5.68 6.68
N PRO A 267 -12.64 -4.44 6.77
CA PRO A 267 -12.62 -3.50 5.67
C PRO A 267 -11.18 -3.26 5.17
N GLN A 268 -10.89 -3.66 3.94
CA GLN A 268 -9.63 -3.33 3.29
C GLN A 268 -9.76 -1.99 2.57
N ARG A 269 -8.75 -1.12 2.71
CA ARG A 269 -8.69 0.11 1.92
C ARG A 269 -8.35 -0.23 0.48
N ILE A 270 -9.22 0.16 -0.45
CA ILE A 270 -8.99 -0.05 -1.88
C ILE A 270 -8.48 1.24 -2.51
N MET A 271 -7.36 1.11 -3.21
CA MET A 271 -6.85 2.14 -4.11
C MET A 271 -7.15 1.73 -5.54
N PRO A 272 -7.75 2.61 -6.38
CA PRO A 272 -7.83 2.33 -7.80
C PRO A 272 -6.43 2.14 -8.35
N GLN A 273 -6.22 1.03 -9.06
CA GLN A 273 -4.93 0.72 -9.65
C GLN A 273 -4.50 1.91 -10.52
N ALA A 274 -3.26 2.39 -10.33
CA ALA A 274 -2.75 3.55 -11.04
C ALA A 274 -3.00 3.38 -12.56
N PRO A 275 -3.44 4.44 -13.26
CA PRO A 275 -3.72 4.33 -14.69
C PRO A 275 -2.49 3.79 -15.42
N GLN A 276 -2.65 2.78 -16.27
CA GLN A 276 -1.51 2.24 -17.03
C GLN A 276 -1.03 3.24 -18.11
N ALA A 277 -1.94 4.09 -18.59
CA ALA A 277 -1.66 5.13 -19.58
C ALA A 277 -2.37 6.44 -19.24
N SER A 278 -1.71 7.57 -19.52
CA SER A 278 -2.39 8.88 -19.51
C SER A 278 -3.41 8.94 -20.64
N ALA A 279 -4.58 9.53 -20.38
CA ALA A 279 -5.62 9.68 -21.39
C ALA A 279 -6.47 10.93 -21.15
N LEU A 280 -6.88 11.57 -22.26
CA LEU A 280 -7.96 12.55 -22.26
C LEU A 280 -9.27 11.83 -22.56
N LEU A 281 -10.30 12.05 -21.74
CA LEU A 281 -11.60 11.40 -21.86
C LEU A 281 -12.66 12.35 -22.44
N PRO A 282 -13.80 11.84 -22.95
CA PRO A 282 -14.88 12.68 -23.44
C PRO A 282 -15.43 13.59 -22.35
N ASN A 283 -15.61 14.87 -22.67
CA ASN A 283 -16.24 15.83 -21.77
C ASN A 283 -17.73 15.50 -21.52
N TYR A 284 -18.22 15.84 -20.33
CA TYR A 284 -19.61 15.64 -19.92
C TYR A 284 -20.14 16.87 -19.17
N PRO A 285 -21.36 17.36 -19.47
CA PRO A 285 -22.19 16.96 -20.61
C PRO A 285 -21.55 17.34 -21.96
N ASN A 286 -21.96 16.67 -23.04
CA ASN A 286 -21.62 17.02 -24.42
C ASN A 286 -22.74 16.53 -25.36
N PRO A 287 -23.48 17.42 -26.07
CA PRO A 287 -23.37 18.87 -26.05
C PRO A 287 -23.66 19.48 -24.66
N PHE A 288 -23.17 20.68 -24.39
CA PHE A 288 -23.31 21.34 -23.07
C PHE A 288 -23.81 22.78 -23.15
N ASN A 289 -24.37 23.27 -22.04
CA ASN A 289 -24.83 24.65 -21.85
C ASN A 289 -24.95 24.98 -20.34
N PRO A 290 -24.28 26.01 -19.80
CA PRO A 290 -23.12 26.73 -20.35
C PRO A 290 -21.79 26.01 -20.06
N GLU A 291 -21.79 24.99 -19.20
CA GLU A 291 -20.58 24.40 -18.62
C GLU A 291 -20.40 22.90 -18.90
N THR A 292 -19.14 22.45 -18.86
CA THR A 292 -18.76 21.04 -19.05
C THR A 292 -17.54 20.69 -18.21
N TRP A 293 -17.40 19.41 -17.90
CA TRP A 293 -16.25 18.84 -17.24
C TRP A 293 -15.46 17.99 -18.23
N ILE A 294 -14.14 18.10 -18.19
CA ILE A 294 -13.20 17.45 -19.09
C ILE A 294 -12.40 16.44 -18.26
N PRO A 295 -12.83 15.17 -18.22
CA PRO A 295 -12.17 14.14 -17.45
C PRO A 295 -10.86 13.69 -18.11
N TYR A 296 -9.91 13.28 -17.29
CA TYR A 296 -8.60 12.77 -17.73
C TYR A 296 -8.03 11.77 -16.72
N GLN A 297 -6.97 11.07 -17.10
CA GLN A 297 -6.21 10.19 -16.20
C GLN A 297 -4.71 10.34 -16.48
N LEU A 298 -3.90 10.13 -15.46
CA LEU A 298 -2.44 10.28 -15.49
C LEU A 298 -1.74 9.01 -15.01
N ASN A 299 -0.91 8.40 -15.86
CA ASN A 299 -0.06 7.27 -15.45
C ASN A 299 1.24 7.68 -14.75
N LYS A 300 1.55 8.98 -14.75
CA LYS A 300 2.69 9.59 -14.07
C LYS A 300 2.30 10.98 -13.59
N GLU A 301 2.89 11.42 -12.48
CA GLU A 301 2.74 12.78 -11.99
C GLU A 301 3.33 13.80 -12.96
N ALA A 302 2.64 14.94 -13.15
CA ALA A 302 3.07 16.00 -14.07
C ALA A 302 2.25 17.29 -13.88
N ASP A 303 2.76 18.41 -14.41
CA ASP A 303 1.96 19.61 -14.61
C ASP A 303 0.90 19.41 -15.70
N VAL A 304 -0.35 19.78 -15.39
CA VAL A 304 -1.50 19.58 -16.27
C VAL A 304 -2.08 20.90 -16.76
N ASN A 305 -2.31 20.98 -18.07
CA ASN A 305 -2.95 22.10 -18.72
C ASN A 305 -3.99 21.64 -19.75
N ILE A 306 -5.18 22.26 -19.72
CA ILE A 306 -6.19 22.12 -20.76
C ILE A 306 -6.23 23.39 -21.61
N SER A 307 -5.99 23.25 -22.91
CA SER A 307 -6.13 24.33 -23.89
C SER A 307 -7.35 24.10 -24.77
N ILE A 308 -8.22 25.11 -24.90
CA ILE A 308 -9.46 25.06 -25.67
C ILE A 308 -9.31 25.96 -26.90
N TYR A 309 -9.64 25.43 -28.07
CA TYR A 309 -9.49 26.07 -29.37
C TYR A 309 -10.82 26.13 -30.12
N ASN A 310 -10.99 27.18 -30.94
CA ASN A 310 -12.10 27.26 -31.89
C ASN A 310 -11.79 26.46 -33.17
N MET A 311 -12.74 26.39 -34.11
CA MET A 311 -12.56 25.69 -35.40
C MET A 311 -11.45 26.25 -36.29
N LYS A 312 -10.98 27.47 -36.03
CA LYS A 312 -9.85 28.09 -36.75
C LYS A 312 -8.49 27.78 -36.09
N GLY A 313 -8.47 26.97 -35.01
CA GLY A 313 -7.27 26.66 -34.24
C GLY A 313 -6.81 27.78 -33.31
N GLN A 314 -7.61 28.83 -33.12
CA GLN A 314 -7.25 29.93 -32.23
C GLN A 314 -7.55 29.55 -30.78
N LEU A 315 -6.62 29.86 -29.87
CA LEU A 315 -6.78 29.61 -28.43
C LEU A 315 -7.93 30.47 -27.87
N VAL A 316 -8.87 29.80 -27.23
CA VAL A 316 -10.07 30.39 -26.61
C VAL A 316 -9.87 30.51 -25.10
N ARG A 317 -9.47 29.41 -24.46
CA ARG A 317 -9.29 29.33 -23.01
C ARG A 317 -8.12 28.42 -22.68
N GLN A 318 -7.36 28.76 -21.66
CA GLN A 318 -6.35 27.90 -21.05
C GLN A 318 -6.71 27.70 -19.58
N ILE A 319 -6.69 26.45 -19.13
CA ILE A 319 -7.01 26.04 -17.75
C ILE A 319 -5.77 25.36 -17.19
N ASN A 320 -5.02 26.08 -16.37
CA ASN A 320 -3.84 25.56 -15.69
C ASN A 320 -4.27 24.86 -14.41
N LEU A 321 -4.14 23.53 -14.37
CA LEU A 321 -4.49 22.71 -13.19
C LEU A 321 -3.29 22.50 -12.25
N GLY A 322 -2.09 22.89 -12.69
CA GLY A 322 -0.84 22.77 -11.95
C GLY A 322 -0.35 21.33 -11.85
N TYR A 323 0.54 21.09 -10.90
CA TYR A 323 1.09 19.76 -10.62
C TYR A 323 -0.01 18.82 -10.12
N LYS A 324 -0.11 17.65 -10.74
CA LYS A 324 -1.06 16.59 -10.38
C LYS A 324 -0.33 15.26 -10.21
N PRO A 325 -0.60 14.51 -9.12
CA PRO A 325 -0.06 13.16 -8.94
C PRO A 325 -0.62 12.18 -9.99
N THR A 326 -0.09 10.96 -10.04
CA THR A 326 -0.73 9.89 -10.82
C THR A 326 -2.13 9.60 -10.28
N GLY A 327 -3.11 9.39 -11.16
CA GLY A 327 -4.49 9.17 -10.75
C GLY A 327 -5.53 9.38 -11.85
N TYR A 328 -6.79 9.15 -11.49
CA TYR A 328 -7.95 9.41 -12.32
C TYR A 328 -8.59 10.74 -11.89
N TYR A 329 -9.06 11.54 -12.85
CA TYR A 329 -9.69 12.84 -12.63
C TYR A 329 -11.01 12.87 -13.39
N LEU A 330 -12.01 12.15 -12.87
CA LEU A 330 -13.22 11.77 -13.62
C LEU A 330 -14.46 12.56 -13.25
N ASP A 331 -14.61 12.92 -11.98
CA ASP A 331 -15.81 13.59 -11.47
C ASP A 331 -15.66 15.13 -11.45
N LYS A 332 -16.74 15.81 -11.06
CA LYS A 332 -16.81 17.27 -11.08
C LYS A 332 -15.86 17.98 -10.12
N SER A 333 -15.39 17.30 -9.08
CA SER A 333 -14.48 17.85 -8.07
C SER A 333 -13.02 17.80 -8.53
N GLU A 334 -12.69 16.90 -9.46
CA GLU A 334 -11.31 16.64 -9.89
C GLU A 334 -11.04 16.94 -11.37
N ALA A 335 -12.04 16.78 -12.24
CA ALA A 335 -11.93 17.04 -13.68
C ALA A 335 -11.75 18.53 -13.98
N ALA A 336 -11.19 18.84 -15.15
CA ALA A 336 -11.06 20.23 -15.57
C ALA A 336 -12.42 20.82 -15.92
N HIS A 337 -12.73 22.02 -15.41
CA HIS A 337 -14.02 22.68 -15.63
C HIS A 337 -13.90 23.81 -16.66
N TRP A 338 -14.86 23.86 -17.59
CA TRP A 338 -15.01 24.98 -18.50
C TRP A 338 -16.44 25.53 -18.47
N ASP A 339 -16.58 26.84 -18.24
CA ASP A 339 -17.83 27.56 -18.10
C ASP A 339 -18.32 28.25 -19.39
N GLY A 340 -17.72 27.88 -20.54
CA GLY A 340 -18.07 28.47 -21.83
C GLY A 340 -17.56 29.90 -22.02
N LYS A 341 -16.52 30.32 -21.28
CA LYS A 341 -15.88 31.64 -21.43
C LYS A 341 -14.46 31.57 -21.97
N ASN A 342 -13.99 32.66 -22.58
CA ASN A 342 -12.61 32.81 -23.04
C ASN A 342 -11.66 33.20 -21.87
N ASN A 343 -10.36 33.40 -22.15
CA ASN A 343 -9.36 33.78 -21.14
C ASN A 343 -9.63 35.12 -20.42
N VAL A 344 -10.40 36.04 -21.03
CA VAL A 344 -10.76 37.34 -20.44
C VAL A 344 -12.14 37.32 -19.76
N GLY A 345 -12.82 36.17 -19.73
CA GLY A 345 -14.10 35.99 -19.02
C GLY A 345 -15.35 36.32 -19.86
N GLU A 346 -15.24 36.45 -21.17
CA GLU A 346 -16.39 36.68 -22.05
C GLU A 346 -16.98 35.36 -22.54
N LYS A 347 -18.32 35.28 -22.64
CA LYS A 347 -19.01 34.10 -23.17
C LYS A 347 -18.68 33.89 -24.65
N VAL A 348 -18.37 32.66 -25.03
CA VAL A 348 -18.05 32.33 -26.43
C VAL A 348 -19.32 31.99 -27.23
N ALA A 349 -19.21 31.89 -28.56
CA ALA A 349 -20.34 31.56 -29.43
C ALA A 349 -20.69 30.05 -29.35
N SER A 350 -21.95 29.68 -29.59
CA SER A 350 -22.31 28.26 -29.76
C SER A 350 -21.56 27.67 -30.96
N GLY A 351 -21.14 26.42 -30.87
CA GLY A 351 -20.41 25.77 -31.95
C GLY A 351 -19.49 24.65 -31.50
N LEU A 352 -18.66 24.19 -32.44
CA LEU A 352 -17.66 23.15 -32.22
C LEU A 352 -16.37 23.76 -31.67
N TYR A 353 -15.86 23.16 -30.59
CA TYR A 353 -14.58 23.49 -29.98
C TYR A 353 -13.71 22.23 -29.87
N PHE A 354 -12.41 22.44 -29.81
CA PHE A 354 -11.43 21.39 -29.54
C PHE A 354 -10.78 21.67 -28.20
N TYR A 355 -10.57 20.64 -27.39
CA TYR A 355 -9.81 20.74 -26.14
C TYR A 355 -8.64 19.78 -26.19
N GLN A 356 -7.50 20.25 -25.73
CA GLN A 356 -6.24 19.54 -25.67
C GLN A 356 -5.80 19.42 -24.23
N LEU A 357 -5.46 18.21 -23.82
CA LEU A 357 -4.72 17.93 -22.60
C LEU A 357 -3.23 17.90 -22.92
N GLN A 358 -2.45 18.61 -22.12
CA GLN A 358 -1.00 18.50 -22.07
C GLN A 358 -0.59 18.13 -20.63
N SER A 359 0.18 17.06 -20.49
CA SER A 359 0.71 16.55 -19.22
C SER A 359 2.10 15.95 -19.46
N GLY A 360 3.16 16.66 -19.07
CA GLY A 360 4.52 16.31 -19.49
C GLY A 360 4.64 16.19 -21.02
N ASP A 361 5.10 15.04 -21.50
CA ASP A 361 5.19 14.71 -22.93
C ASP A 361 3.86 14.25 -23.54
N PHE A 362 2.89 13.87 -22.72
CA PHE A 362 1.59 13.39 -23.18
C PHE A 362 0.74 14.54 -23.73
N ARG A 363 0.18 14.33 -24.95
CA ARG A 363 -0.76 15.24 -25.58
C ARG A 363 -1.91 14.46 -26.20
N ALA A 364 -3.14 14.90 -25.92
CA ALA A 364 -4.33 14.35 -26.55
C ALA A 364 -5.33 15.47 -26.85
N ILE A 365 -6.07 15.35 -27.96
CA ILE A 365 -7.06 16.33 -28.42
C ILE A 365 -8.41 15.64 -28.59
N ARG A 366 -9.48 16.31 -28.17
CA ARG A 366 -10.86 15.90 -28.42
C ARG A 366 -11.71 17.10 -28.83
N ARG A 367 -12.93 16.83 -29.27
CA ARG A 367 -13.93 17.83 -29.67
C ARG A 367 -15.11 17.88 -28.70
N MET A 368 -15.69 19.06 -28.52
CA MET A 368 -16.91 19.30 -27.73
C MET A 368 -17.84 20.29 -28.44
N MET A 369 -19.12 20.23 -28.11
CA MET A 369 -20.16 21.06 -28.71
C MET A 369 -20.83 21.93 -27.64
N LEU A 370 -20.72 23.25 -27.78
CA LEU A 370 -21.42 24.22 -26.94
C LEU A 370 -22.73 24.62 -27.61
N PHE A 371 -23.86 24.44 -26.93
CA PHE A 371 -25.15 25.01 -27.29
C PHE A 371 -25.53 26.14 -26.34
N LYS A 372 -26.30 27.11 -26.84
CA LYS A 372 -26.87 28.21 -26.04
C LYS A 372 -28.35 27.98 -25.84
#